data_AF-A0A1R7QHN1-F1
#
_entry.id   AF-A0A1R7QHN1-F1
#
_cell.length_a   1.000
_cell.length_b   1.000
_cell.length_c   1.000
_cell.angle_alpha   90.00
_cell.angle_beta   90.00
_cell.angle_gamma   90.00
#
_symmetry.space_group_name_H-M   'P 1'
#
loop_
_entity.id
_entity.type
_entity.pdbx_description
1 polymer ?
#
loop_
_entity_poly.entity_id
_entity_poly.type
_entity_poly.pdbx_seq_one_letter_code
_entity_poly.pdbx_strand_id
1 'polypeptide(L)'
;MPYVETRRACASRACYKAHSHPTFSIGAVDQGNSIFTSHFGGTQQINAGTLVLVPAHVEHACNPVPDQAWSYQMMHLDARWLNQLLQETAHKDAYQDFSCLNSQLFDTALSYWEKEQHLLSFYFHIFS
;
A
#
# COMPACT_ATOMS: atom_id res chain seq x y z
N MET A 1 -16.08 5.36 -3.94
CA MET A 1 -15.95 5.07 -2.50
C MET A 1 -15.52 6.34 -1.79
N PRO A 2 -15.99 6.64 -0.57
CA PRO A 2 -15.70 7.94 0.07
C PRO A 2 -14.24 8.16 0.45
N TYR A 3 -13.46 7.08 0.63
CA TYR A 3 -12.06 7.13 1.09
C TYR A 3 -11.03 6.86 -0.01
N VAL A 4 -11.49 6.52 -1.21
CA VAL A 4 -10.64 6.11 -2.34
C VAL A 4 -11.10 6.84 -3.59
N GLU A 5 -10.19 7.62 -4.17
CA GLU A 5 -10.36 8.24 -5.47
C GLU A 5 -9.34 7.65 -6.44
N THR A 6 -9.78 7.22 -7.63
CA THR A 6 -8.88 6.78 -8.70
C THR A 6 -8.89 7.79 -9.84
N ARG A 7 -7.71 8.04 -10.40
CA ARG A 7 -7.51 8.90 -11.56
C ARG A 7 -6.65 8.18 -12.58
N ARG A 8 -6.92 8.44 -13.84
CA ARG A 8 -6.13 7.92 -14.95
C ARG A 8 -5.83 9.02 -15.94
N ALA A 9 -4.61 9.02 -16.45
CA ALA A 9 -4.20 9.83 -17.58
C ALA A 9 -3.74 8.90 -18.70
N CYS A 10 -4.16 9.17 -19.93
CA CYS A 10 -3.79 8.39 -21.12
C CYS A 10 -3.11 9.30 -22.13
N ALA A 11 -1.89 8.95 -22.54
CA ALA A 11 -1.06 9.72 -23.47
C ALA A 11 -1.02 11.22 -23.11
N SER A 12 -0.91 11.52 -21.82
CA SER A 12 -0.91 12.90 -21.32
C SER A 12 0.47 13.52 -21.49
N ARG A 13 0.49 14.82 -21.81
CA ARG A 13 1.69 15.68 -21.81
C ARG A 13 1.60 16.77 -20.74
N ALA A 14 0.61 16.69 -19.84
CA ALA A 14 0.40 17.70 -18.83
C ALA A 14 1.58 17.75 -17.85
N CYS A 15 2.04 18.97 -17.55
CA CYS A 15 3.05 19.22 -16.54
C CYS A 15 2.43 19.98 -15.37
N TYR A 16 2.82 19.60 -14.16
CA TYR A 16 2.34 20.16 -12.90
C TYR A 16 3.53 20.70 -12.10
N LYS A 17 3.27 21.77 -11.34
CA LYS A 17 4.21 22.25 -10.32
C LYS A 17 4.32 21.23 -9.18
N ALA A 18 5.44 21.30 -8.45
CA ALA A 18 5.57 20.58 -7.20
C ALA A 18 4.41 20.93 -6.25
N HIS A 19 3.85 19.91 -5.61
CA HIS A 19 2.70 20.04 -4.74
C HIS A 19 2.65 18.90 -3.72
N SER A 20 1.76 19.04 -2.74
CA SER A 20 1.41 17.99 -1.80
C SER A 20 -0.11 17.88 -1.67
N HIS A 21 -0.58 16.78 -1.08
CA HIS A 21 -1.99 16.52 -0.87
C HIS A 21 -2.20 15.75 0.44
N PRO A 22 -3.38 15.85 1.09
CA PRO A 22 -3.65 15.19 2.36
C PRO A 22 -3.87 13.67 2.27
N THR A 23 -3.92 13.12 1.05
CA THR A 23 -4.10 11.68 0.81
C THR A 23 -2.77 10.95 0.72
N PHE A 24 -2.74 9.68 1.11
CA PHE A 24 -1.69 8.75 0.67
C PHE A 24 -1.97 8.38 -0.79
N SER A 25 -0.96 8.18 -1.62
CA SER A 25 -1.20 7.85 -3.03
C SER A 25 -0.29 6.76 -3.55
N ILE A 26 -0.87 5.86 -4.33
CA ILE A 26 -0.16 4.82 -5.07
C ILE A 26 -0.43 5.01 -6.56
N GLY A 27 0.65 5.02 -7.33
CA GLY A 27 0.62 5.21 -8.77
C GLY A 27 1.24 4.05 -9.51
N ALA A 28 0.72 3.73 -10.69
CA ALA A 28 1.32 2.82 -11.64
C ALA A 28 1.53 3.53 -12.98
N VAL A 29 2.73 3.42 -13.55
CA VAL A 29 3.02 3.92 -14.89
C VAL A 29 2.65 2.86 -15.92
N ASP A 30 1.60 3.13 -16.71
CA ASP A 30 1.11 2.22 -17.74
C ASP A 30 2.03 2.23 -18.98
N GLN A 31 2.41 3.43 -19.45
CA GLN A 31 3.17 3.64 -20.69
C GLN A 31 4.00 4.93 -20.63
N GLY A 32 5.10 4.96 -21.39
CA GLY A 32 5.98 6.12 -21.48
C GLY A 32 6.83 6.33 -20.22
N ASN A 33 7.37 7.53 -20.08
CA ASN A 33 8.32 7.89 -19.02
C ASN A 33 7.99 9.25 -18.40
N SER A 34 8.35 9.40 -17.14
CA SER A 34 8.17 10.64 -16.37
C SER A 34 9.36 10.89 -15.47
N ILE A 35 9.61 12.16 -15.14
CA ILE A 35 10.55 12.57 -14.12
C ILE A 35 9.76 12.76 -12.82
N PHE A 36 9.97 11.83 -11.90
CA PHE A 36 9.45 11.91 -10.54
C PHE A 36 10.45 12.65 -9.65
N THR A 37 9.93 13.56 -8.83
CA THR A 37 10.68 14.27 -7.81
C THR A 37 9.93 14.18 -6.51
N SER A 38 10.61 13.88 -5.42
CA SER A 38 10.03 13.84 -4.07
C SER A 38 11.05 14.29 -3.05
N HIS A 39 10.57 14.91 -1.97
CA HIS A 39 11.41 15.37 -0.86
C HIS A 39 12.36 14.28 -0.33
N PHE A 40 11.89 13.03 -0.22
CA PHE A 40 12.68 11.92 0.32
C PHE A 40 13.44 11.11 -0.75
N GLY A 41 12.92 11.07 -1.98
CA GLY A 41 13.44 10.22 -3.05
C GLY A 41 14.39 10.92 -4.03
N GLY A 42 14.50 12.25 -3.96
CA GLY A 42 15.22 13.04 -4.96
C GLY A 42 14.53 12.99 -6.33
N THR A 43 15.31 13.25 -7.39
CA THR A 43 14.85 13.20 -8.78
C THR A 43 15.17 11.85 -9.40
N GLN A 44 14.15 11.18 -9.96
CA GLN A 44 14.28 9.88 -10.60
C GLN A 44 13.44 9.82 -11.86
N GLN A 45 13.97 9.23 -12.93
CA GLN A 45 13.15 8.86 -14.07
C GLN A 45 12.40 7.56 -13.75
N ILE A 46 11.08 7.59 -13.93
CA ILE A 46 10.20 6.43 -13.82
C ILE A 46 9.66 6.06 -15.20
N ASN A 47 9.49 4.76 -15.44
CA ASN A 47 9.12 4.22 -16.75
C ASN A 47 7.92 3.28 -16.61
N ALA A 48 7.32 2.87 -17.74
CA ALA A 48 6.28 1.85 -17.75
C ALA A 48 6.64 0.63 -16.88
N GLY A 49 5.69 0.19 -16.03
CA GLY A 49 5.90 -0.85 -15.03
C GLY A 49 6.40 -0.35 -13.66
N THR A 50 6.67 0.94 -13.51
CA THR A 50 7.06 1.51 -12.21
C THR A 50 5.84 1.75 -11.32
N LEU A 51 5.96 1.39 -10.04
CA LEU A 51 5.04 1.81 -8.98
C LEU A 51 5.62 3.01 -8.22
N VAL A 52 4.77 3.96 -7.88
CA VAL A 52 5.13 5.16 -7.12
C VAL A 52 4.26 5.22 -5.87
N LEU A 53 4.89 5.52 -4.73
CA LEU A 53 4.20 5.80 -3.49
C LEU A 53 4.47 7.24 -3.08
N VAL A 54 3.41 7.99 -2.77
CA VAL A 54 3.48 9.37 -2.31
C VAL A 54 2.76 9.44 -0.96
N PRO A 55 3.49 9.61 0.15
CA PRO A 55 2.86 9.80 1.45
C PRO A 55 2.08 11.12 1.52
N ALA A 56 1.07 11.15 2.40
CA ALA A 56 0.31 12.37 2.65
C ALA A 56 1.23 13.52 3.09
N HIS A 57 0.93 14.72 2.61
CA HIS A 57 1.66 15.96 2.90
C HIS A 57 3.12 16.01 2.45
N VAL A 58 3.57 15.05 1.63
CA VAL A 58 4.92 15.06 1.05
C VAL A 58 4.91 15.76 -0.30
N GLU A 59 5.79 16.75 -0.44
CA GLU A 59 5.97 17.46 -1.70
C GLU A 59 6.55 16.53 -2.78
N HIS A 60 5.93 16.55 -3.95
CA HIS A 60 6.38 15.80 -5.10
C HIS A 60 5.96 16.48 -6.42
N ALA A 61 6.58 16.05 -7.52
CA ALA A 61 6.12 16.33 -8.87
C ALA A 61 6.38 15.10 -9.76
N CYS A 62 5.51 14.87 -10.73
CA CYS A 62 5.66 13.79 -11.71
C CYS A 62 5.26 14.33 -13.08
N ASN A 63 6.24 14.56 -13.94
CA ASN A 63 6.05 15.25 -15.21
C ASN A 63 6.61 14.41 -16.37
N PRO A 64 5.91 14.34 -17.53
CA PRO A 64 6.43 13.63 -18.68
C PRO A 64 7.84 14.13 -19.05
N VAL A 65 8.68 13.23 -19.55
CA VAL A 65 9.95 13.60 -20.19
C VAL A 65 9.66 14.58 -21.35
N PRO A 66 10.55 15.58 -21.63
CA PRO A 66 10.30 16.55 -22.69
C PRO A 66 9.86 15.91 -24.00
N ASP A 67 8.82 16.49 -24.60
CA ASP A 67 8.19 16.04 -25.84
C ASP A 67 7.62 14.62 -25.85
N GLN A 68 7.53 13.96 -24.70
CA GLN A 68 6.91 12.66 -24.55
C GLN A 68 5.54 12.74 -23.89
N ALA A 69 4.69 11.80 -24.24
CA ALA A 69 3.46 11.52 -23.52
C ALA A 69 3.65 10.31 -22.62
N TRP A 70 2.88 10.24 -21.55
CA TRP A 70 2.88 9.10 -20.62
C TRP A 70 1.46 8.80 -20.17
N SER A 71 1.26 7.56 -19.73
CA SER A 71 -0.01 7.06 -19.22
C SER A 71 0.22 6.49 -17.83
N TYR A 72 -0.67 6.81 -16.90
CA TYR A 72 -0.57 6.35 -15.52
C TYR A 72 -1.94 6.26 -14.87
N GLN A 73 -1.99 5.49 -13.80
CA GLN A 73 -3.13 5.38 -12.90
C GLN A 73 -2.68 5.77 -11.50
N MET A 74 -3.46 6.61 -10.83
CA MET A 74 -3.25 6.98 -9.43
C MET A 74 -4.46 6.56 -8.61
N MET A 75 -4.20 6.04 -7.42
CA MET A 75 -5.19 5.85 -6.37
C MET A 75 -4.79 6.74 -5.20
N HIS A 76 -5.70 7.64 -4.82
CA HIS A 76 -5.58 8.52 -3.68
C HIS A 76 -6.45 7.96 -2.55
N LEU A 77 -5.83 7.69 -1.41
CA LEU A 77 -6.41 7.06 -0.23
C LEU A 77 -6.47 8.09 0.89
N ASP A 78 -7.62 8.24 1.54
CA ASP A 78 -7.70 9.04 2.76
C ASP A 78 -6.74 8.47 3.81
N ALA A 79 -5.82 9.30 4.30
CA ALA A 79 -4.74 8.85 5.15
C ALA A 79 -5.23 8.41 6.54
N ARG A 80 -6.33 8.97 7.05
CA ARG A 80 -6.89 8.57 8.36
C ARG A 80 -7.57 7.23 8.24
N TRP A 81 -8.39 7.06 7.21
CA TRP A 81 -9.04 5.79 6.91
C TRP A 81 -8.02 4.69 6.63
N LEU A 82 -6.97 4.96 5.84
CA LEU A 82 -5.91 3.98 5.59
C LEU A 82 -5.21 3.57 6.90
N ASN A 83 -4.91 4.52 7.79
CA ASN A 83 -4.32 4.20 9.09
C ASN A 83 -5.27 3.41 10.00
N GLN A 84 -6.57 3.72 10.01
CA GLN A 84 -7.58 2.94 10.74
C GLN A 84 -7.67 1.52 10.19
N LEU A 85 -7.76 1.37 8.87
CA LEU A 85 -7.78 0.06 8.22
C LEU A 85 -6.50 -0.71 8.55
N LEU A 86 -5.33 -0.07 8.48
CA LEU A 86 -4.08 -0.70 8.87
C LEU A 86 -4.08 -1.08 10.35
N GLN A 87 -4.68 -0.31 11.26
CA GLN A 87 -4.77 -0.67 12.68
C GLN A 87 -5.75 -1.83 12.93
N GLU A 88 -6.90 -1.84 12.25
CA GLU A 88 -7.90 -2.93 12.32
C GLU A 88 -7.38 -4.23 11.70
N THR A 89 -6.51 -4.13 10.69
CA THR A 89 -5.92 -5.28 10.01
C THR A 89 -4.52 -5.64 10.52
N ALA A 90 -3.87 -4.77 11.29
CA ALA A 90 -2.57 -5.02 11.89
C ALA A 90 -2.70 -5.86 13.15
N HIS A 91 -2.96 -7.15 12.96
CA HIS A 91 -2.28 -8.13 13.77
C HIS A 91 -0.85 -8.20 13.30
N LYS A 92 0.03 -7.43 13.97
CA LYS A 92 1.46 -7.32 13.63
C LYS A 92 2.15 -8.68 13.47
N ASP A 93 1.60 -9.70 14.13
CA ASP A 93 2.11 -11.07 14.13
C ASP A 93 1.06 -12.10 13.68
N ALA A 94 -0.06 -11.70 13.06
CA ALA A 94 -1.13 -12.65 12.68
C ALA A 94 -0.63 -13.85 11.86
N TYR A 95 0.32 -13.60 10.96
CA TYR A 95 0.91 -14.68 10.17
C TYR A 95 1.78 -15.61 11.02
N GLN A 96 2.53 -15.06 11.97
CA GLN A 96 3.36 -15.80 12.92
C GLN A 96 2.50 -16.57 13.91
N ASP A 97 1.46 -15.95 14.46
CA ASP A 97 0.48 -16.57 15.36
C ASP A 97 -0.28 -17.69 14.66
N PHE A 98 -0.68 -17.48 13.41
CA PHE A 98 -1.32 -18.51 12.58
C PHE A 98 -0.36 -19.66 12.29
N SER A 99 0.90 -19.37 11.97
CA SER A 99 1.94 -20.38 11.75
C SER A 99 2.24 -21.19 13.02
N CYS A 100 2.28 -20.52 14.18
CA CYS A 100 2.42 -21.15 15.49
C CYS A 100 1.23 -22.06 15.78
N LEU A 101 0.00 -21.56 15.64
CA LEU A 101 -1.22 -22.36 15.81
C LEU A 101 -1.22 -23.59 14.87
N ASN A 102 -0.86 -23.41 13.61
CA ASN A 102 -0.78 -24.51 12.65
C ASN A 102 0.20 -25.59 13.13
N SER A 103 1.39 -25.21 13.62
CA SER A 103 2.34 -26.19 14.18
C SER A 103 1.78 -26.96 15.38
N GLN A 104 1.04 -26.29 16.27
CA GLN A 104 0.42 -26.89 17.46
C GLN A 104 -0.73 -27.84 17.09
N LEU A 105 -1.56 -27.49 16.11
CA LEU A 105 -2.66 -28.34 15.67
C LEU A 105 -2.22 -29.65 15.04
N PHE A 106 -1.09 -29.63 14.34
CA PHE A 106 -0.53 -30.80 13.65
C PHE A 106 0.54 -31.54 14.45
N ASP A 107 0.87 -31.09 15.66
CA ASP A 107 1.75 -31.83 16.56
C ASP A 107 1.07 -33.13 17.02
N THR A 108 1.73 -34.27 16.77
CA THR A 108 1.24 -35.59 17.17
C THR A 108 1.41 -35.86 18.66
N ALA A 109 2.23 -35.06 19.35
CA ALA A 109 2.44 -35.16 20.80
C ALA A 109 1.30 -34.52 21.62
N LEU A 110 0.48 -33.66 21.02
CA LEU A 110 -0.62 -32.97 21.69
C LEU A 110 -1.94 -33.74 21.59
N SER A 111 -2.66 -33.80 22.70
CA SER A 111 -4.01 -34.34 22.78
C SER A 111 -5.04 -33.44 22.09
N TYR A 112 -6.22 -33.99 21.82
CA TYR A 112 -7.32 -33.22 21.24
C TYR A 112 -7.70 -32.00 22.10
N TRP A 113 -7.72 -32.18 23.42
CA TRP A 113 -8.05 -31.12 24.37
C TRP A 113 -7.03 -29.98 24.33
N GLU A 114 -5.73 -30.28 24.28
CA GLU A 114 -4.68 -29.25 24.19
C GLU A 114 -4.79 -28.46 22.88
N LYS A 115 -5.10 -29.14 21.77
CA LYS A 115 -5.34 -28.49 20.48
C LYS A 115 -6.55 -27.55 20.51
N GLU A 116 -7.62 -27.97 21.20
CA GLU A 116 -8.80 -27.12 21.41
C GLU A 116 -8.45 -25.87 22.24
N GLN A 117 -7.63 -26.00 23.29
CA GLN A 117 -7.16 -24.86 24.07
C GLN A 117 -6.29 -23.89 23.26
N HIS A 118 -5.42 -24.40 22.38
CA HIS A 118 -4.64 -23.56 21.47
C HIS A 118 -5.53 -22.81 20.46
N LEU A 119 -6.56 -23.45 19.93
CA LEU A 119 -7.57 -22.79 19.08
C LEU A 119 -8.28 -21.67 19.82
N LEU A 120 -8.82 -21.95 21.01
CA LEU A 120 -9.52 -20.96 21.82
C LEU A 120 -8.60 -19.79 22.16
N SER A 121 -7.37 -20.06 22.60
CA SER A 121 -6.37 -19.04 22.90
C SER A 121 -6.05 -18.16 21.68
N PHE A 122 -5.92 -18.76 20.49
CA PHE A 122 -5.68 -18.01 19.25
C PHE A 122 -6.87 -17.13 18.88
N TYR A 123 -8.10 -17.64 18.97
CA TYR A 123 -9.30 -16.84 18.69
C TYR A 123 -9.43 -15.67 19.66
N PHE A 124 -9.16 -15.87 20.95
CA PHE A 124 -9.13 -14.76 21.91
C PHE A 124 -8.01 -13.77 21.62
N HIS A 125 -6.83 -14.22 21.17
CA HIS A 125 -5.71 -13.32 20.86
C HIS A 125 -5.95 -12.48 19.59
N ILE A 126 -6.58 -13.06 18.56
CA ILE A 126 -6.79 -12.40 17.26
C ILE A 126 -8.06 -11.53 17.24
N PHE A 127 -9.06 -11.82 18.07
CA PHE A 127 -10.36 -11.12 17.99
C PHE A 127 -10.72 -10.30 19.25
N SER A 128 -9.74 -10.05 20.13
CA SER A 128 -9.85 -9.12 21.26
C SER A 128 -8.91 -7.93 21.08
#